data_AF-A0A2S6RG25-F1
#
_entry.id   AF-A0A2S6RG25-F1
#
_cell.length_a   1.000
_cell.length_b   1.000
_cell.length_c   1.000
_cell.angle_alpha   90.00
_cell.angle_beta   90.00
_cell.angle_gamma   90.00
#
_symmetry.space_group_name_H-M   'P 1'
#
loop_
_entity.id
_entity.type
_entity.pdbx_description
1 polymer ?
#
loop_
_entity_poly.entity_id
_entity_poly.type
_entity_poly.pdbx_seq_one_letter_code
_entity_poly.pdbx_strand_id
1 'polypeptide(L)'
;MKKKQILVFILFIFFIINKFTYAEEILVKKIYPPKCSIIEETNSRLCPRIMELDIEITGEEEKKLIRCLLYSEEGEILAFGEAVMRKPGGRIYIELRERHRVHGLTLIAGAKCNEAKY
;
A
#
# COMPACT_ATOMS: atom_id res chain seq x y z
N MET A 1 -43.63 25.41 2.58
CA MET A 1 -43.34 24.26 1.70
C MET A 1 -44.29 23.12 2.01
N LYS A 2 -44.93 22.52 1.00
CA LYS A 2 -45.85 21.38 1.20
C LYS A 2 -45.05 20.19 1.76
N LYS A 3 -45.62 19.37 2.67
CA LYS A 3 -44.94 18.21 3.30
C LYS A 3 -44.18 17.30 2.31
N LYS A 4 -44.69 17.16 1.08
CA LYS A 4 -44.03 16.42 -0.01
C LYS A 4 -42.68 17.01 -0.43
N GLN A 5 -42.52 18.34 -0.44
CA GLN A 5 -41.26 19.00 -0.82
C GLN A 5 -40.17 18.80 0.25
N ILE A 6 -40.55 18.74 1.53
CA ILE A 6 -39.61 18.49 2.63
C ILE A 6 -39.05 17.06 2.52
N LEU A 7 -39.91 16.08 2.21
CA LEU A 7 -39.50 14.69 2.06
C LEU A 7 -38.52 14.48 0.89
N VAL A 8 -38.78 15.14 -0.24
CA VAL A 8 -37.87 15.13 -1.41
C VAL A 8 -36.52 15.78 -1.06
N PHE A 9 -36.52 16.87 -0.30
CA PHE A 9 -35.30 17.55 0.11
C PHE A 9 -34.45 16.70 1.07
N ILE A 10 -35.09 15.99 2.01
CA ILE A 10 -34.40 15.06 2.92
C ILE A 10 -33.77 13.90 2.15
N LEU A 11 -34.50 13.30 1.20
CA LEU A 11 -33.96 12.24 0.35
C LEU A 11 -32.78 12.72 -0.51
N PHE A 12 -32.85 13.95 -1.02
CA PHE A 12 -31.76 14.55 -1.81
C PHE A 12 -30.50 14.78 -0.96
N ILE A 13 -30.65 15.31 0.26
CA ILE A 13 -29.55 15.47 1.20
C ILE A 13 -28.94 14.11 1.56
N PHE A 14 -29.78 13.11 1.85
CA PHE A 14 -29.31 11.77 2.18
C PHE A 14 -28.50 11.16 1.02
N PHE A 15 -28.92 11.38 -0.22
CA PHE A 15 -28.20 10.92 -1.40
C PHE A 15 -26.83 11.59 -1.58
N ILE A 16 -26.73 12.90 -1.32
CA ILE A 16 -25.46 13.64 -1.38
C ILE A 16 -24.50 13.17 -0.28
N ILE A 17 -24.99 12.98 0.94
CA ILE A 17 -24.15 12.53 2.07
C ILE A 17 -23.53 11.15 1.76
N ASN A 18 -24.31 10.21 1.22
CA ASN A 18 -23.82 8.87 0.88
C ASN A 18 -22.73 8.87 -0.21
N LYS A 19 -22.70 9.87 -1.09
CA LYS A 19 -21.63 10.02 -2.10
C LYS A 19 -20.32 10.49 -1.49
N PHE A 20 -20.37 11.29 -0.42
CA PHE A 20 -19.19 11.86 0.24
C PHE A 20 -18.53 10.94 1.26
N THR A 21 -19.21 9.87 1.71
CA THR A 21 -18.70 8.98 2.76
C THR A 21 -17.86 7.82 2.26
N TYR A 22 -17.50 7.76 0.97
CA TYR A 22 -16.61 6.71 0.48
C TYR A 22 -15.17 7.04 0.89
N ALA A 23 -14.71 6.43 1.98
CA ALA A 23 -13.32 6.54 2.40
C ALA A 23 -12.42 5.83 1.39
N GLU A 24 -11.32 6.47 1.01
CA GLU A 24 -10.30 5.84 0.19
C GLU A 24 -9.47 4.88 1.03
N GLU A 25 -9.27 3.66 0.54
CA GLU A 25 -8.47 2.64 1.22
C GLU A 25 -7.33 2.17 0.33
N ILE A 26 -6.12 2.20 0.87
CA ILE A 26 -4.93 1.61 0.24
C ILE A 26 -4.71 0.24 0.91
N LEU A 27 -4.88 -0.81 0.14
CA LEU A 27 -4.80 -2.19 0.61
C LEU A 27 -3.53 -2.85 0.08
N VAL A 28 -2.75 -3.48 0.95
CA VAL A 28 -1.62 -4.32 0.53
C VAL A 28 -2.14 -5.72 0.23
N LYS A 29 -2.13 -6.12 -1.05
CA LYS A 29 -2.56 -7.46 -1.46
C LYS A 29 -1.52 -8.52 -1.14
N LYS A 30 -0.26 -8.22 -1.46
CA LYS A 30 0.81 -9.22 -1.39
C LYS A 30 2.18 -8.59 -1.20
N ILE A 31 3.02 -9.29 -0.44
CA ILE A 31 4.43 -8.96 -0.21
C ILE A 31 5.27 -10.03 -0.91
N TYR A 32 6.18 -9.61 -1.77
CA TYR A 32 7.11 -10.48 -2.47
C TYR A 32 8.52 -10.33 -1.88
N PRO A 33 9.14 -11.42 -1.42
CA PRO A 33 10.52 -11.40 -0.91
C PRO A 33 11.52 -11.06 -2.02
N PRO A 34 12.76 -10.68 -1.65
CA PRO A 34 13.78 -10.36 -2.63
C PRO A 34 14.12 -11.60 -3.48
N LYS A 35 14.18 -11.41 -4.80
CA LYS A 35 14.56 -12.46 -5.75
C LYS A 35 16.07 -12.67 -5.70
N CYS A 36 16.52 -13.76 -5.09
CA CYS A 36 17.94 -14.10 -5.08
C CYS A 36 18.34 -14.89 -6.34
N SER A 37 19.51 -14.60 -6.89
CA SER A 37 20.14 -15.39 -7.96
C SER A 37 21.44 -16.04 -7.48
N ILE A 38 21.88 -17.07 -8.18
CA ILE A 38 23.19 -17.71 -7.98
C ILE A 38 24.11 -17.21 -9.07
N ILE A 39 25.31 -16.76 -8.70
CA ILE A 39 26.36 -16.39 -9.64
C ILE A 39 27.17 -17.65 -9.93
N GLU A 40 27.02 -18.22 -11.13
CA GLU A 40 27.60 -19.51 -11.52
C GLU A 40 29.13 -19.57 -11.36
N GLU A 41 29.82 -18.46 -11.67
CA GLU A 41 31.29 -18.36 -11.62
C GLU A 41 31.88 -18.41 -10.21
N THR A 42 31.14 -17.91 -9.21
CA THR A 42 31.62 -17.80 -7.82
C THR A 42 30.86 -18.70 -6.84
N ASN A 43 29.84 -19.41 -7.34
CA ASN A 43 28.86 -20.17 -6.56
C ASN A 43 28.28 -19.37 -5.37
N SER A 44 28.24 -18.04 -5.51
CA SER A 44 27.79 -17.13 -4.47
C SER A 44 26.33 -16.73 -4.71
N ARG A 45 25.59 -16.51 -3.62
CA ARG A 45 24.18 -16.12 -3.68
C ARG A 45 24.07 -14.60 -3.62
N LEU A 46 23.56 -14.00 -4.69
CA LEU A 46 23.25 -12.58 -4.75
C LEU A 46 21.77 -12.38 -4.39
N CYS A 47 21.50 -11.78 -3.23
CA CYS A 47 20.16 -11.37 -2.83
C CYS A 47 20.09 -9.83 -2.84
N PRO A 48 19.33 -9.22 -3.76
CA PRO A 48 19.11 -7.78 -3.74
C PRO A 48 18.34 -7.39 -2.47
N ARG A 49 18.50 -6.13 -2.03
CA ARG A 49 17.77 -5.59 -0.88
C ARG A 49 16.37 -5.06 -1.24
N ILE A 50 15.89 -5.38 -2.43
CA ILE A 50 14.64 -4.85 -2.97
C ILE A 50 13.56 -5.92 -2.85
N MET A 51 12.44 -5.54 -2.25
CA MET A 51 11.21 -6.31 -2.18
C MET A 51 10.12 -5.64 -3.01
N GLU A 52 9.08 -6.38 -3.36
CA GLU A 52 7.93 -5.86 -4.11
C GLU A 52 6.67 -5.96 -3.25
N LEU A 53 5.88 -4.88 -3.18
CA LEU A 53 4.57 -4.84 -2.57
C LEU A 53 3.54 -4.64 -3.68
N ASP A 54 2.53 -5.49 -3.74
CA ASP A 54 1.38 -5.30 -4.61
C ASP A 54 0.26 -4.63 -3.82
N ILE A 55 -0.18 -3.47 -4.30
CA ILE A 55 -1.16 -2.63 -3.62
C ILE A 55 -2.37 -2.34 -4.51
N GLU A 56 -3.52 -2.22 -3.87
CA GLU A 56 -4.77 -1.75 -4.46
C GLU A 56 -5.15 -0.42 -3.86
N ILE A 57 -5.63 0.48 -4.71
CA ILE A 57 -6.16 1.77 -4.30
C ILE A 57 -7.64 1.78 -4.66
N THR A 58 -8.51 1.86 -3.65
CA THR A 58 -9.93 2.11 -3.83
C THR A 58 -10.21 3.61 -3.69
N GLY A 59 -11.28 4.10 -4.34
CA GLY A 59 -11.62 5.53 -4.33
C GLY A 59 -11.28 6.28 -5.62
N GLU A 60 -10.72 7.49 -5.49
CA GLU A 60 -10.54 8.46 -6.58
C GLU A 60 -9.49 8.04 -7.60
N GLU A 61 -9.59 8.62 -8.80
CA GLU A 61 -8.65 8.37 -9.89
C GLU A 61 -7.46 9.34 -9.93
N GLU A 62 -7.22 10.13 -8.89
CA GLU A 62 -6.08 11.04 -8.90
C GLU A 62 -4.75 10.30 -8.71
N LYS A 63 -3.67 10.88 -9.22
CA LYS A 63 -2.31 10.39 -8.97
C LYS A 63 -1.89 10.80 -7.56
N LYS A 64 -1.46 9.83 -6.76
CA LYS A 64 -1.11 10.02 -5.36
C LYS A 64 0.30 9.49 -5.09
N LEU A 65 1.05 10.20 -4.24
CA LEU A 65 2.30 9.67 -3.72
C LEU A 65 1.97 8.70 -2.58
N ILE A 66 2.26 7.43 -2.77
CA ILE A 66 2.02 6.40 -1.77
C ILE A 66 3.34 6.02 -1.14
N ARG A 67 3.37 6.05 0.19
CA ARG A 67 4.51 5.60 1.00
C ARG A 67 4.14 4.33 1.72
N CYS A 68 4.96 3.30 1.57
CA CYS A 68 4.80 2.02 2.24
C CYS A 68 5.95 1.75 3.18
N LEU A 69 5.61 1.24 4.36
CA LEU A 69 6.53 0.77 5.38
C LEU A 69 6.27 -0.72 5.63
N LEU A 70 7.34 -1.49 5.70
CA LEU A 70 7.30 -2.89 6.11
C LEU A 70 7.74 -3.00 7.56
N TYR A 71 6.99 -3.75 8.37
CA TYR A 71 7.26 -3.91 9.80
C TYR A 71 7.57 -5.36 10.17
N SER A 72 8.43 -5.53 11.16
CA SER A 72 8.60 -6.80 11.86
C SER A 72 7.44 -7.06 12.83
N GLU A 73 7.32 -8.29 13.33
CA GLU A 73 6.43 -8.64 14.45
C GLU A 73 6.70 -7.84 15.72
N GLU A 74 7.94 -7.38 15.92
CA GLU A 74 8.34 -6.53 17.04
C GLU A 74 8.04 -5.04 16.79
N GLY A 75 7.47 -4.70 15.61
CA GLY A 75 7.10 -3.34 15.23
C GLY A 75 8.24 -2.49 14.67
N GLU A 76 9.40 -3.10 14.40
CA GLU A 76 10.54 -2.40 13.79
C GLU A 76 10.33 -2.18 12.29
N ILE A 77 10.78 -1.03 11.77
CA ILE A 77 10.71 -0.73 10.34
C ILE A 77 11.83 -1.47 9.60
N LEU A 78 11.45 -2.47 8.81
CA LEU A 78 12.36 -3.32 8.04
C LEU A 78 12.67 -2.74 6.65
N ALA A 79 11.68 -2.13 6.00
CA ALA A 79 11.83 -1.59 4.65
C ALA A 79 10.94 -0.37 4.43
N PHE A 80 11.35 0.46 3.48
CA PHE A 80 10.61 1.65 3.04
C PHE A 80 10.64 1.75 1.52
N GLY A 81 9.56 2.27 0.95
CA GLY A 81 9.54 2.72 -0.43
C GLY A 81 8.36 3.62 -0.70
N GLU A 82 8.47 4.37 -1.79
CA GLU A 82 7.45 5.29 -2.23
C GLU A 82 7.26 5.24 -3.74
N ALA A 83 6.04 5.46 -4.19
CA ALA A 83 5.72 5.51 -5.60
C ALA A 83 4.54 6.44 -5.86
N VAL A 84 4.58 7.16 -6.98
CA VAL A 84 3.41 7.89 -7.49
C VAL A 84 2.55 6.91 -8.27
N MET A 85 1.32 6.71 -7.82
CA MET A 85 0.40 5.74 -8.39
C MET A 85 -0.99 6.31 -8.61
N ARG A 86 -1.72 5.70 -9.54
CA ARG A 86 -3.14 5.96 -9.81
C ARG A 86 -3.89 4.63 -9.65
N LYS A 87 -5.19 4.70 -9.40
CA LYS A 87 -6.10 3.56 -9.48
C LYS A 87 -5.85 2.73 -10.76
N PRO A 88 -5.87 1.38 -10.69
CA PRO A 88 -6.26 0.53 -9.56
C PRO A 88 -5.16 0.28 -8.50
N GLY A 89 -3.99 0.91 -8.62
CA GLY A 89 -2.80 0.60 -7.81
C GLY A 89 -1.69 -0.01 -8.66
N GLY A 90 -0.85 -0.85 -8.04
CA GLY A 90 0.28 -1.49 -8.72
C GLY A 90 1.36 -2.00 -7.77
N ARG A 91 2.56 -2.22 -8.31
CA ARG A 91 3.72 -2.69 -7.54
C ARG A 91 4.63 -1.56 -7.05
N ILE A 92 4.85 -1.50 -5.75
CA ILE A 92 5.82 -0.61 -5.11
C ILE A 92 7.07 -1.42 -4.76
N TYR A 93 8.23 -0.91 -5.16
CA TYR A 93 9.51 -1.48 -4.77
C TYR A 93 9.95 -0.84 -3.46
N ILE A 94 10.23 -1.66 -2.45
CA ILE A 94 10.69 -1.20 -1.14
C ILE A 94 12.10 -1.71 -0.89
N GLU A 95 12.92 -0.89 -0.24
CA GLU A 95 14.30 -1.22 0.09
C GLU A 95 14.42 -1.61 1.56
N LEU A 96 15.06 -2.75 1.81
CA LEU A 96 15.41 -3.23 3.15
C LEU A 96 16.50 -2.34 3.77
N ARG A 97 16.21 -1.82 4.97
CA ARG A 97 17.10 -0.91 5.69
C ARG A 97 18.43 -1.59 6.08
N GLU A 98 18.37 -2.85 6.49
CA GLU A 98 19.54 -3.65 6.86
C GLU A 98 19.67 -4.93 6.04
N ARG A 99 20.87 -5.54 6.04
CA ARG A 99 21.08 -6.90 5.53
C ARG A 99 20.50 -7.90 6.53
N HIS A 100 19.19 -7.93 6.67
CA HIS A 100 18.55 -9.01 7.41
C HIS A 100 18.81 -10.33 6.69
N ARG A 101 19.18 -11.38 7.43
CA ARG A 101 19.25 -12.74 6.87
C ARG A 101 17.88 -13.06 6.27
N VAL A 102 17.82 -13.78 5.15
CA VAL A 102 16.55 -14.19 4.52
C VAL A 102 15.63 -14.92 5.52
N HIS A 103 16.20 -15.59 6.55
CA HIS A 103 15.45 -16.18 7.67
C HIS A 103 14.80 -15.17 8.65
N GLY A 104 15.18 -13.89 8.62
CA GLY A 104 14.51 -12.81 9.37
C GLY A 104 13.28 -12.25 8.65
N LEU A 105 13.15 -12.46 7.33
CA LEU A 105 11.92 -12.13 6.60
C LEU A 105 10.73 -13.00 7.04
N THR A 106 11.00 -14.11 7.73
CA THR A 106 9.97 -14.95 8.36
C THR A 106 9.27 -14.27 9.55
N LEU A 107 9.78 -13.11 10.02
CA LEU A 107 9.21 -12.29 11.11
C LEU A 107 8.49 -11.03 10.58
N ILE A 108 8.04 -11.03 9.32
CA ILE A 108 7.29 -9.91 8.75
C ILE A 108 5.84 -9.98 9.24
N ALA A 109 5.42 -8.99 10.01
CA ALA A 109 4.04 -8.88 10.48
C ALA A 109 3.10 -8.26 9.46
N GLY A 110 3.62 -7.36 8.61
CA GLY A 110 2.80 -6.72 7.60
C GLY A 110 3.43 -5.47 7.00
N ALA A 111 2.73 -4.89 6.03
CA ALA A 111 3.06 -3.61 5.43
C ALA A 111 1.91 -2.63 5.60
N LYS A 112 2.23 -1.36 5.84
CA LYS A 112 1.28 -0.26 5.91
C LYS A 112 1.61 0.75 4.84
N CYS A 113 0.61 1.13 4.04
CA CYS A 113 0.76 2.12 2.99
C CYS A 113 -0.21 3.27 3.24
N ASN A 114 0.28 4.51 3.10
CA ASN A 114 -0.53 5.71 3.26
C ASN A 114 -0.24 6.69 2.11
N GLU A 115 -1.22 7.53 1.81
CA GLU A 115 -0.98 8.71 0.97
C GLU A 115 -0.09 9.70 1.71
N ALA A 116 0.97 10.15 1.04
CA ALA A 116 1.81 11.23 1.49
C ALA A 116 1.43 12.52 0.76
N LYS A 117 1.18 13.58 1.54
CA LYS A 117 1.04 14.93 0.98
C LYS A 117 2.42 15.48 0.68
N TYR A 118 2.55 16.14 -0.48
CA TYR A 118 3.72 16.95 -0.81
C TYR A 118 3.86 18.14 0.14
#